data_AF-A0A6B9YI36-F1
#
_entry.id   AF-A0A6B9YI36-F1
#
_cell.length_a   1.000
_cell.length_b   1.000
_cell.length_c   1.000
_cell.angle_alpha   90.00
_cell.angle_beta   90.00
_cell.angle_gamma   90.00
#
_symmetry.space_group_name_H-M   'P 1'
#
loop_
_entity.id
_entity.type
_entity.pdbx_description
1 polymer ?
#
loop_
_entity_poly.entity_id
_entity_poly.type
_entity_poly.pdbx_seq_one_letter_code
_entity_poly.pdbx_strand_id
1 'polypeptide(L)'
;MKKGYNLGSFYLILVCLGLAVYSFYSNLSHTWLVAPPNYILLIFSLLAMILGIIGFKDKRNWRTKTRSWLTVIISTLLSIIFFLAILLSLFASSFGVNEHIKTVQSPDGDYTIDFYRYDAGAAGSFGIRGELNGPLWFKKRIYYRDTEEQVEVEWKNDRTVSINNHTLNLKEGETYGY
;
A
#
# COMPACT_ATOMS: atom_id res chain seq x y z
N MET A 1 -33.75 9.95 4.60
CA MET A 1 -32.30 9.87 4.94
C MET A 1 -31.80 8.52 5.43
N LYS A 2 -32.51 7.74 6.28
CA LYS A 2 -31.99 6.46 6.84
C LYS A 2 -31.64 5.35 5.83
N LYS A 3 -32.27 5.35 4.64
CA LYS A 3 -32.10 4.31 3.59
C LYS A 3 -30.70 4.28 2.95
N GLY A 4 -30.00 5.43 2.91
CA GLY A 4 -28.73 5.56 2.18
C GLY A 4 -27.52 5.01 2.94
N TYR A 5 -27.51 5.07 4.27
CA TYR A 5 -26.33 4.73 5.08
C TYR A 5 -25.94 3.25 5.00
N ASN A 6 -26.92 2.33 5.07
CA ASN A 6 -26.66 0.88 4.97
C ASN A 6 -26.14 0.49 3.58
N LEU A 7 -26.61 1.15 2.51
CA LEU A 7 -26.14 0.89 1.15
C LEU A 7 -24.75 1.46 0.91
N GLY A 8 -24.53 2.72 1.30
CA GLY A 8 -23.22 3.36 1.23
C GLY A 8 -22.15 2.61 2.03
N SER A 9 -22.45 2.22 3.28
CA SER A 9 -21.50 1.49 4.13
C SER A 9 -21.13 0.13 3.55
N PHE A 10 -22.10 -0.57 2.96
CA PHE A 10 -21.87 -1.87 2.35
C PHE A 10 -20.98 -1.77 1.10
N TYR A 11 -21.20 -0.77 0.24
CA TYR A 11 -20.32 -0.55 -0.91
C TYR A 11 -18.93 -0.06 -0.49
N LEU A 12 -18.87 0.84 0.50
CA LEU A 12 -17.60 1.32 1.04
C LEU A 12 -16.74 0.16 1.53
N ILE A 13 -17.31 -0.77 2.30
CA ILE A 13 -16.52 -1.89 2.82
C ILE A 13 -16.10 -2.88 1.74
N LEU A 14 -16.91 -3.10 0.71
CA LEU A 14 -16.52 -3.92 -0.44
C LEU A 14 -15.37 -3.29 -1.23
N VAL A 15 -15.37 -1.96 -1.40
CA VAL A 15 -14.25 -1.24 -2.02
C VAL A 15 -12.99 -1.37 -1.16
N CYS A 16 -13.08 -1.18 0.15
CA CYS A 16 -11.95 -1.38 1.05
C CYS A 16 -11.40 -2.81 0.98
N LEU A 17 -12.27 -3.82 0.93
CA LEU A 17 -11.86 -5.22 0.78
C LEU A 17 -11.16 -5.45 -0.56
N GLY A 18 -11.70 -4.92 -1.66
CA GLY A 18 -11.08 -4.99 -2.98
C GLY A 18 -9.69 -4.34 -3.01
N LEU A 19 -9.55 -3.16 -2.41
CA LEU A 19 -8.26 -2.47 -2.29
C LEU A 19 -7.27 -3.23 -1.41
N ALA A 20 -7.72 -3.86 -0.33
CA ALA A 20 -6.88 -4.69 0.53
C ALA A 20 -6.34 -5.92 -0.22
N VAL A 21 -7.23 -6.62 -0.94
CA VAL A 21 -6.85 -7.78 -1.78
C VAL A 21 -5.90 -7.34 -2.90
N TYR A 22 -6.18 -6.21 -3.54
CA TYR A 22 -5.29 -5.66 -4.57
C TYR A 22 -3.92 -5.28 -4.01
N SER A 23 -3.87 -4.66 -2.83
CA SER A 23 -2.60 -4.33 -2.15
C SER A 23 -1.75 -5.57 -1.91
N PHE A 24 -2.38 -6.64 -1.41
CA PHE A 24 -1.70 -7.92 -1.20
C PHE A 24 -1.20 -8.53 -2.52
N TYR A 25 -2.06 -8.55 -3.55
CA TYR A 25 -1.72 -9.03 -4.88
C TYR A 25 -0.55 -8.23 -5.51
N SER A 26 -0.62 -6.89 -5.45
CA SER A 26 0.41 -6.00 -6.00
C SER A 26 1.77 -6.24 -5.36
N ASN A 27 1.81 -6.47 -4.04
CA ASN A 27 3.05 -6.80 -3.34
C ASN A 27 3.65 -8.13 -3.82
N LEU A 28 2.83 -9.14 -4.13
CA LEU A 28 3.28 -10.45 -4.61
C LEU A 28 3.70 -10.43 -6.09
N SER A 29 3.00 -9.66 -6.93
CA SER A 29 3.21 -9.62 -8.38
C SER A 29 4.11 -8.46 -8.82
N HIS A 30 4.67 -7.69 -7.89
CA HIS A 30 5.53 -6.52 -8.16
C HIS A 30 4.90 -5.48 -9.11
N THR A 31 3.57 -5.37 -9.09
CA THR A 31 2.82 -4.39 -9.88
C THR A 31 2.61 -3.09 -9.09
N TRP A 32 2.04 -2.08 -9.74
CA TRP A 32 1.71 -0.80 -9.08
C TRP A 32 0.85 -1.01 -7.82
N LEU A 33 1.32 -0.45 -6.70
CA LEU A 33 0.56 -0.34 -5.48
C LEU A 33 -0.34 0.90 -5.58
N VAL A 34 -1.59 0.65 -5.95
CA VAL A 34 -2.65 1.68 -6.12
C VAL A 34 -3.45 1.89 -4.83
N ALA A 35 -3.39 0.92 -3.90
CA ALA A 35 -4.13 0.99 -2.66
C ALA A 35 -3.65 2.16 -1.79
N PRO A 36 -4.56 2.92 -1.15
CA PRO A 36 -4.19 3.93 -0.17
C PRO A 36 -3.37 3.36 0.97
N PRO A 37 -2.60 4.19 1.69
CA PRO A 37 -1.93 3.79 2.91
C PRO A 37 -2.87 3.12 3.92
N ASN A 38 -2.35 2.16 4.68
CA ASN A 38 -3.13 1.34 5.61
C ASN A 38 -3.96 2.15 6.62
N TYR A 39 -3.47 3.32 7.04
CA TYR A 39 -4.21 4.21 7.96
C TYR A 39 -5.47 4.82 7.33
N ILE A 40 -5.46 5.11 6.03
CA ILE A 40 -6.65 5.61 5.30
C ILE A 40 -7.69 4.49 5.23
N LEU A 41 -7.25 3.27 4.89
CA LEU A 41 -8.12 2.10 4.84
C LEU A 41 -8.72 1.76 6.22
N LEU A 42 -7.95 1.94 7.30
CA LEU A 42 -8.44 1.82 8.68
C LEU A 42 -9.53 2.85 8.99
N ILE A 43 -9.35 4.12 8.61
CA ILE A 43 -10.36 5.16 8.82
C ILE A 43 -11.65 4.80 8.09
N PHE A 44 -11.55 4.35 6.83
CA PHE A 44 -12.73 3.94 6.06
C PHE A 44 -13.40 2.69 6.63
N SER A 45 -12.65 1.72 7.14
CA SER A 45 -13.25 0.53 7.77
C SER A 45 -13.98 0.90 9.06
N LEU A 46 -13.41 1.77 9.91
CA LEU A 46 -14.07 2.26 11.12
C LEU A 46 -15.34 3.06 10.80
N LEU A 47 -15.29 3.91 9.77
CA LEU A 47 -16.46 4.67 9.31
C LEU A 47 -17.55 3.73 8.78
N ALA A 48 -17.18 2.71 7.99
CA ALA A 48 -18.11 1.70 7.51
C ALA A 48 -18.74 0.89 8.67
N MET A 49 -17.97 0.60 9.72
CA MET A 49 -18.45 -0.07 10.93
C MET A 49 -19.52 0.76 11.65
N ILE A 50 -19.24 2.04 11.90
CA ILE A 50 -20.19 2.96 12.56
C ILE A 50 -21.48 3.07 11.75
N LEU A 51 -21.37 3.26 10.44
CA LEU A 51 -22.54 3.33 9.54
C LEU A 51 -23.30 2.00 9.48
N GLY A 52 -22.60 0.87 9.48
CA GLY A 52 -23.19 -0.47 9.54
C GLY A 52 -24.01 -0.70 10.81
N ILE A 53 -23.50 -0.25 11.97
CA ILE A 53 -24.21 -0.31 13.25
C ILE A 53 -25.47 0.55 13.22
N ILE A 54 -25.37 1.79 12.71
CA ILE A 54 -26.53 2.67 12.52
C ILE A 54 -27.56 2.00 11.59
N GLY A 55 -27.08 1.28 10.57
CA GLY A 55 -27.89 0.51 9.63
C GLY A 55 -28.75 -0.57 10.27
N PHE A 56 -28.44 -1.06 11.48
CA PHE A 56 -29.30 -2.01 12.20
C PHE A 56 -30.61 -1.41 12.70
N LYS A 57 -30.71 -0.08 12.80
CA LYS A 57 -31.97 0.58 13.16
C LYS A 57 -33.05 0.41 12.09
N ASP A 58 -32.69 -0.03 10.88
CA ASP A 58 -33.63 -0.31 9.80
C ASP A 58 -34.15 -1.77 9.89
N LYS A 59 -35.42 -1.92 10.28
CA LYS A 59 -36.10 -3.23 10.44
C LYS A 59 -36.90 -3.67 9.21
N ARG A 60 -36.74 -2.99 8.06
CA ARG A 60 -37.69 -3.07 6.95
C ARG A 60 -37.64 -4.37 6.15
N ASN A 61 -36.47 -5.00 6.01
CA ASN A 61 -36.30 -6.21 5.20
C ASN A 61 -35.13 -7.06 5.73
N TRP A 62 -35.26 -8.39 5.66
CA TRP A 62 -34.21 -9.34 6.02
C TRP A 62 -32.91 -9.09 5.24
N ARG A 63 -33.00 -8.72 3.94
CA ARG A 63 -31.85 -8.40 3.09
C ARG A 63 -31.07 -7.17 3.58
N THR A 64 -31.75 -6.19 4.17
CA THR A 64 -31.09 -5.01 4.74
C THR A 64 -30.33 -5.38 6.01
N LYS A 65 -30.93 -6.27 6.83
CA LYS A 65 -30.34 -6.76 8.07
C LYS A 65 -29.10 -7.62 7.81
N THR A 66 -29.13 -8.52 6.81
CA THR A 66 -27.95 -9.31 6.42
C THR A 66 -26.81 -8.43 5.93
N ARG A 67 -27.11 -7.42 5.11
CA ARG A 67 -26.12 -6.46 4.62
C ARG A 67 -25.48 -5.65 5.76
N SER A 68 -26.25 -5.22 6.77
CA SER A 68 -25.68 -4.60 7.98
C SER A 68 -24.76 -5.55 8.73
N TRP A 69 -25.19 -6.81 8.95
CA TRP A 69 -24.38 -7.84 9.62
C TRP A 69 -23.05 -8.08 8.90
N LEU A 70 -23.09 -8.30 7.58
CA LEU A 70 -21.88 -8.49 6.77
C LEU A 70 -20.98 -7.26 6.82
N THR A 71 -21.55 -6.06 6.71
CA THR A 71 -20.78 -4.81 6.79
C THR A 71 -20.02 -4.73 8.11
N VAL A 72 -20.72 -4.94 9.23
CA VAL A 72 -20.11 -4.86 10.56
C VAL A 72 -19.03 -5.94 10.73
N ILE A 73 -19.31 -7.20 10.41
CA ILE A 73 -18.32 -8.29 10.52
C ILE A 73 -17.06 -7.99 9.71
N ILE A 74 -17.20 -7.65 8.42
CA ILE A 74 -16.07 -7.40 7.52
C ILE A 74 -15.30 -6.15 7.96
N SER A 75 -16.01 -5.08 8.34
CA SER A 75 -15.39 -3.83 8.81
C SER A 75 -14.62 -3.99 10.11
N THR A 76 -15.12 -4.77 11.07
CA THR A 76 -14.40 -5.08 12.30
C THR A 76 -13.15 -5.89 12.00
N LEU A 77 -13.25 -6.93 11.16
CA LEU A 77 -12.10 -7.75 10.78
C LEU A 77 -11.02 -6.93 10.07
N LEU A 78 -11.40 -6.14 9.06
CA LEU A 78 -10.45 -5.27 8.34
C LEU A 78 -9.83 -4.22 9.26
N SER A 79 -10.60 -3.64 10.20
CA SER A 79 -10.05 -2.68 11.15
C SER A 79 -8.98 -3.31 12.04
N ILE A 80 -9.20 -4.53 12.52
CA ILE A 80 -8.20 -5.28 13.31
C ILE A 80 -6.95 -5.54 12.47
N ILE A 81 -7.12 -6.01 11.23
CA ILE A 81 -6.00 -6.31 10.33
C ILE A 81 -5.17 -5.05 10.05
N PHE A 82 -5.79 -3.94 9.68
CA PHE A 82 -5.07 -2.70 9.38
C PHE A 82 -4.43 -2.09 10.62
N PHE A 83 -5.12 -2.13 11.77
CA PHE A 83 -4.54 -1.69 13.03
C PHE A 83 -3.29 -2.48 13.40
N LEU A 84 -3.35 -3.82 13.29
CA LEU A 84 -2.20 -4.69 13.56
C LEU A 84 -1.07 -4.44 12.55
N ALA A 85 -1.39 -4.27 11.27
CA ALA A 85 -0.40 -3.96 10.23
C ALA A 85 0.33 -2.63 10.50
N ILE A 86 -0.39 -1.60 10.95
CA ILE A 86 0.21 -0.31 11.32
C ILE A 86 1.10 -0.46 12.55
N LEU A 87 0.63 -1.16 13.60
CA LEU A 87 1.44 -1.40 14.79
C LEU A 87 2.72 -2.17 14.46
N LEU A 88 2.62 -3.23 13.65
CA LEU A 88 3.77 -4.02 13.23
C LEU A 88 4.74 -3.19 12.38
N SER A 89 4.24 -2.34 11.49
CA SER A 89 5.07 -1.43 10.70
C SER A 89 5.80 -0.42 11.57
N LEU A 90 5.13 0.20 12.54
CA LEU A 90 5.75 1.16 13.46
C LEU A 90 6.82 0.48 14.33
N PHE A 91 6.51 -0.73 14.81
CA PHE A 91 7.45 -1.55 15.56
C PHE A 91 8.68 -1.89 14.69
N ALA A 92 8.48 -2.36 13.46
CA ALA A 92 9.58 -2.67 12.53
C ALA A 92 10.43 -1.43 12.20
N SER A 93 9.81 -0.27 11.97
CA SER A 93 10.54 0.98 11.76
C SER A 93 11.41 1.38 12.95
N SER A 94 10.99 1.08 14.19
CA SER A 94 11.81 1.34 15.39
C SER A 94 13.10 0.51 15.45
N PHE A 95 13.16 -0.61 14.72
CA PHE A 95 14.35 -1.45 14.57
C PHE A 95 15.15 -1.17 13.29
N GLY A 96 14.80 -0.12 12.52
CA GLY A 96 15.51 0.19 11.27
C GLY A 96 15.25 -0.80 10.12
N VAL A 97 14.15 -1.56 10.18
CA VAL A 97 13.83 -2.60 9.17
C VAL A 97 13.58 -2.00 7.77
N ASN A 98 13.18 -0.74 7.69
CA ASN A 98 12.98 -0.01 6.43
C ASN A 98 13.40 1.45 6.61
N GLU A 99 14.64 1.76 6.25
CA GLU A 99 15.22 3.09 6.36
C GLU A 99 15.22 3.78 5.00
N HIS A 100 14.66 4.99 4.93
CA HIS A 100 14.78 5.81 3.73
C HIS A 100 16.23 6.29 3.59
N ILE A 101 16.83 6.05 2.42
CA ILE A 101 18.22 6.42 2.12
C ILE A 101 18.24 7.79 1.44
N LYS A 102 17.55 7.90 0.31
CA LYS A 102 17.52 9.11 -0.52
C LYS A 102 16.35 9.09 -1.50
N THR A 103 15.98 10.28 -1.95
CA THR A 103 15.04 10.49 -3.05
C THR A 103 15.80 11.13 -4.21
N VAL A 104 15.57 10.63 -5.42
CA VAL A 104 16.15 11.19 -6.64
C VAL A 104 15.04 11.54 -7.63
N GLN A 105 15.26 12.59 -8.42
CA GLN A 105 14.34 13.02 -9.48
C GLN A 105 15.03 12.96 -10.82
N SER A 106 14.27 12.67 -11.89
CA SER A 106 14.76 12.78 -13.25
C SER A 106 15.12 14.24 -13.57
N PRO A 107 16.01 14.48 -14.56
CA PRO A 107 16.41 15.83 -14.95
C PRO A 107 15.24 16.77 -15.30
N ASP A 108 14.17 16.23 -15.89
CA ASP A 108 12.94 16.96 -16.22
C ASP A 108 11.92 17.01 -15.07
N GLY A 109 12.12 16.24 -14.00
CA GLY A 109 11.25 16.15 -12.83
C GLY A 109 10.04 15.22 -12.98
N ASP A 110 9.86 14.55 -14.12
CA ASP A 110 8.71 13.68 -14.38
C ASP A 110 8.72 12.38 -13.56
N TYR A 111 9.90 11.91 -13.16
CA TYR A 111 10.07 10.70 -12.36
C TYR A 111 10.73 11.02 -11.02
N THR A 112 10.18 10.45 -9.95
CA THR A 112 10.77 10.49 -8.62
C THR A 112 10.92 9.08 -8.09
N ILE A 113 12.10 8.73 -7.59
CA ILE A 113 12.40 7.41 -7.03
C ILE A 113 12.86 7.58 -5.58
N ASP A 114 12.20 6.85 -4.68
CA ASP A 114 12.61 6.71 -3.28
C ASP A 114 13.38 5.41 -3.09
N PHE A 115 14.57 5.50 -2.47
CA PHE A 115 15.38 4.34 -2.11
C PHE A 115 15.30 4.05 -0.62
N TYR A 116 15.13 2.78 -0.29
CA TYR A 116 15.06 2.28 1.06
C TYR A 116 16.07 1.16 1.28
N ARG A 117 16.74 1.18 2.42
CA ARG A 117 17.50 0.05 2.95
C ARG A 117 16.55 -0.79 3.77
N TYR A 118 16.46 -2.09 3.48
CA TYR A 118 15.73 -3.02 4.32
C TYR A 118 16.68 -3.94 5.05
N ASP A 119 16.31 -4.31 6.27
CA ASP A 119 17.05 -5.27 7.09
C ASP A 119 16.04 -6.13 7.87
N ALA A 120 15.94 -7.41 7.53
CA ALA A 120 15.02 -8.34 8.19
C ALA A 120 15.60 -8.94 9.50
N GLY A 121 16.73 -8.43 9.98
CA GLY A 121 17.36 -8.80 11.25
C GLY A 121 18.23 -10.05 11.16
N ALA A 122 18.60 -10.61 12.32
CA ALA A 122 19.68 -11.61 12.46
C ALA A 122 19.54 -12.88 11.60
N ALA A 123 18.33 -13.26 11.19
CA ALA A 123 18.07 -14.42 10.34
C ALA A 123 17.50 -14.05 8.97
N GLY A 124 17.42 -12.76 8.65
CA GLY A 124 16.79 -12.22 7.46
C GLY A 124 17.81 -11.68 6.45
N SER A 125 17.35 -11.39 5.23
CA SER A 125 18.16 -10.66 4.26
C SER A 125 18.10 -9.15 4.53
N PHE A 126 19.16 -8.47 4.10
CA PHE A 126 19.20 -7.02 4.02
C PHE A 126 19.49 -6.62 2.59
N GLY A 127 19.17 -5.38 2.23
CA GLY A 127 19.36 -4.93 0.87
C GLY A 127 18.77 -3.56 0.58
N ILE A 128 18.65 -3.27 -0.72
CA ILE A 128 18.14 -2.00 -1.22
C ILE A 128 16.91 -2.23 -2.08
N ARG A 129 15.91 -1.38 -1.86
CA ARG A 129 14.68 -1.33 -2.65
C ARG A 129 14.51 0.08 -3.23
N GLY A 130 14.27 0.16 -4.53
CA GLY A 130 13.86 1.40 -5.22
C GLY A 130 12.37 1.38 -5.55
N GLU A 131 11.66 2.42 -5.14
CA GLU A 131 10.24 2.62 -5.43
C GLU A 131 10.03 3.86 -6.28
N LEU A 132 9.43 3.68 -7.45
CA LEU A 132 8.98 4.75 -8.33
C LEU A 132 7.68 5.36 -7.79
N ASN A 133 7.65 6.68 -7.70
CA ASN A 133 6.50 7.45 -7.25
C ASN A 133 5.56 7.72 -8.43
N GLY A 134 4.31 7.29 -8.27
CA GLY A 134 3.22 7.64 -9.17
C GLY A 134 2.34 8.74 -8.60
N PRO A 135 1.19 9.00 -9.24
CA PRO A 135 0.22 9.97 -8.74
C PRO A 135 -0.30 9.61 -7.35
N LEU A 136 -0.55 10.64 -6.52
CA LEU A 136 -1.08 10.49 -5.16
C LEU A 136 -0.19 9.62 -4.26
N TRP A 137 -0.63 8.40 -3.95
CA TRP A 137 0.05 7.43 -3.09
C TRP A 137 0.55 6.22 -3.88
N PHE A 138 0.52 6.28 -5.22
CA PHE A 138 0.89 5.13 -6.02
C PHE A 138 2.39 4.90 -5.96
N LYS A 139 2.79 3.65 -5.77
CA LYS A 139 4.20 3.26 -5.70
C LYS A 139 4.41 2.04 -6.59
N LYS A 140 5.51 1.96 -7.32
CA LYS A 140 5.92 0.74 -8.03
C LYS A 140 7.34 0.39 -7.63
N ARG A 141 7.57 -0.86 -7.21
CA ARG A 141 8.93 -1.35 -6.98
C ARG A 141 9.62 -1.58 -8.32
N ILE A 142 10.71 -0.86 -8.55
CA ILE A 142 11.48 -0.95 -9.81
C ILE A 142 12.87 -1.57 -9.61
N TYR A 143 13.36 -1.60 -8.37
CA TYR A 143 14.67 -2.16 -8.03
C TYR A 143 14.59 -2.91 -6.70
N TYR A 144 15.22 -4.07 -6.62
CA TYR A 144 15.31 -4.87 -5.39
C TYR A 144 16.60 -5.70 -5.36
N ARG A 145 17.49 -5.51 -4.39
CA ARG A 145 18.73 -6.28 -4.31
C ARG A 145 19.07 -6.65 -2.89
N ASP A 146 19.26 -7.94 -2.65
CA ASP A 146 19.80 -8.47 -1.40
C ASP A 146 21.33 -8.26 -1.33
N THR A 147 21.85 -8.16 -0.11
CA THR A 147 23.27 -8.01 0.23
C THR A 147 23.93 -6.75 -0.34
N GLU A 148 23.13 -5.71 -0.57
CA GLU A 148 23.62 -4.42 -1.06
C GLU A 148 23.42 -3.36 0.03
N GLU A 149 24.47 -2.59 0.33
CA GLU A 149 24.46 -1.60 1.43
C GLU A 149 24.38 -0.16 0.93
N GLN A 150 24.87 0.08 -0.29
CA GLN A 150 24.95 1.42 -0.88
C GLN A 150 24.26 1.47 -2.24
N VAL A 151 23.69 2.63 -2.53
CA VAL A 151 23.02 2.89 -3.81
C VAL A 151 23.64 4.08 -4.51
N GLU A 152 24.27 3.80 -5.65
CA GLU A 152 24.74 4.76 -6.63
C GLU A 152 23.68 4.91 -7.72
N VAL A 153 23.30 6.17 -7.98
CA VAL A 153 22.24 6.47 -8.96
C VAL A 153 22.74 7.54 -9.90
N GLU A 154 22.63 7.26 -11.20
CA GLU A 154 23.02 8.18 -12.26
C GLU A 154 21.91 8.21 -13.32
N TRP A 155 21.36 9.39 -13.61
CA TRP A 155 20.43 9.55 -14.72
C TRP A 155 21.19 9.63 -16.04
N LYS A 156 20.89 8.74 -16.97
CA LYS A 156 21.47 8.74 -18.32
C LYS A 156 20.73 9.66 -19.27
N ASN A 157 19.43 9.87 -19.01
CA ASN A 157 18.55 10.86 -19.65
C ASN A 157 17.28 11.01 -18.78
N ASP A 158 16.30 11.76 -19.26
CA ASP A 158 15.02 12.03 -18.58
C ASP A 158 14.23 10.78 -18.16
N ARG A 159 14.43 9.63 -18.82
CA ARG A 159 13.61 8.42 -18.66
C ARG A 159 14.41 7.18 -18.30
N THR A 160 15.74 7.26 -18.35
CA THR A 160 16.65 6.14 -18.14
C THR A 160 17.57 6.42 -16.97
N VAL A 161 17.53 5.54 -15.98
CA VAL A 161 18.34 5.63 -14.76
C VAL A 161 19.25 4.41 -14.64
N SER A 162 20.49 4.63 -14.22
CA SER A 162 21.43 3.59 -13.81
C SER A 162 21.46 3.52 -12.29
N ILE A 163 21.15 2.35 -11.74
CA ILE A 163 21.14 2.06 -10.30
C ILE A 163 22.16 0.94 -10.07
N ASN A 164 23.27 1.22 -9.39
CA ASN A 164 24.37 0.25 -9.16
C ASN A 164 24.79 -0.49 -10.45
N ASN A 165 25.07 0.26 -11.51
CA ASN A 165 25.41 -0.22 -12.85
C ASN A 165 24.31 -0.98 -13.61
N HIS A 166 23.09 -1.05 -13.08
CA HIS A 166 21.92 -1.59 -13.79
C HIS A 166 21.10 -0.46 -14.39
N THR A 167 21.00 -0.44 -15.72
CA THR A 167 20.23 0.57 -16.45
C THR A 167 18.78 0.14 -16.60
N LEU A 168 17.85 1.03 -16.27
CA LEU A 168 16.41 0.83 -16.37
C LEU A 168 15.76 1.98 -17.15
N ASN A 169 14.96 1.63 -18.16
CA ASN A 169 14.08 2.54 -18.87
C ASN A 169 12.70 2.58 -18.19
N LEU A 170 12.44 3.68 -17.48
CA LEU A 170 11.21 3.86 -16.69
C LEU A 170 9.97 4.00 -17.57
N LYS A 171 10.11 4.48 -18.81
CA LYS A 171 8.99 4.61 -19.75
C LYS A 171 8.53 3.24 -20.28
N GLU A 172 9.47 2.33 -20.50
CA GLU A 172 9.17 0.95 -20.90
C GLU A 172 8.73 0.09 -19.71
N GLY A 173 8.84 0.64 -18.50
CA GLY A 173 8.40 -0.01 -17.28
C GLY A 173 9.36 -1.12 -16.82
N GLU A 174 10.61 -1.06 -17.26
CA GLU A 174 11.69 -1.98 -16.90
C GLU A 174 11.98 -1.96 -15.40
N THR A 175 12.42 -3.10 -14.91
CA THR A 175 12.67 -3.33 -13.49
C THR A 175 13.77 -4.37 -13.30
N TYR A 176 14.34 -4.42 -12.09
CA TYR A 176 15.44 -5.33 -11.79
C TYR A 176 15.37 -5.90 -10.37
N GLY A 177 15.78 -7.17 -10.24
CA GLY A 177 16.00 -7.79 -8.94
C GLY A 177 14.89 -8.73 -8.43
N TYR A 178 14.13 -9.32 -9.35
CA TYR A 178 13.11 -10.33 -9.07
C TYR A 178 12.93 -11.26 -10.27
#